data_AF-A0A5R9P165-F1
#
_entry.id   AF-A0A5R9P165-F1
#
_cell.length_a   1.000
_cell.length_b   1.000
_cell.length_c   1.000
_cell.angle_alpha   90.00
_cell.angle_beta   90.00
_cell.angle_gamma   90.00
#
_symmetry.space_group_name_H-M   'P 1'
#
loop_
_entity.id
_entity.type
_entity.pdbx_description
1 polymer ?
#
loop_
_entity_poly.entity_id
_entity_poly.type
_entity_poly.pdbx_seq_one_letter_code
_entity_poly.pdbx_strand_id
1 'polypeptide(L)'
;MQKASENVVRVPRTFLIDHMERDLPAPEIIRSTKSHYFVRPDDPKMEELLSDARHYADSTATDCEPSLRLAARALLSALGKPWLGR
;
A
#
# COMPACT_ATOMS: atom_id res chain seq x y z
N MET A 1 31.85 -0.68 -2.11
CA MET A 1 30.50 -0.10 -2.00
C MET A 1 29.50 -1.23 -1.84
N GLN A 2 29.01 -1.45 -0.62
CA GLN A 2 27.90 -2.37 -0.38
C GLN A 2 26.67 -1.74 -1.04
N LYS A 3 26.04 -2.42 -1.99
CA LYS A 3 24.69 -2.07 -2.44
C LYS A 3 23.81 -2.19 -1.19
N ALA A 4 23.43 -1.06 -0.60
CA ALA A 4 22.34 -1.05 0.35
C ALA A 4 21.17 -1.64 -0.43
N SER A 5 20.75 -2.85 -0.06
CA SER A 5 19.49 -3.41 -0.51
C SER A 5 18.45 -2.41 -0.06
N GLU A 6 18.04 -1.49 -0.93
CA GLU A 6 16.98 -0.54 -0.63
C GLU A 6 15.78 -1.40 -0.26
N ASN A 7 15.50 -1.46 1.04
CA ASN A 7 14.40 -2.24 1.58
C ASN A 7 13.14 -1.50 1.17
N VAL A 8 12.62 -1.82 -0.02
CA VAL A 8 11.47 -1.15 -0.62
C VAL A 8 10.30 -2.10 -0.68
N VAL A 9 9.13 -1.56 -0.38
CA VAL A 9 7.87 -2.30 -0.44
C VAL A 9 7.19 -1.96 -1.74
N ARG A 10 6.69 -3.00 -2.42
CA ARG A 10 5.83 -2.82 -3.58
C ARG A 10 4.42 -2.45 -3.14
N VAL A 11 3.91 -1.35 -3.66
CA VAL A 11 2.55 -0.87 -3.45
C VAL A 11 1.83 -0.90 -4.81
N PRO A 12 0.62 -1.46 -4.92
CA PRO A 12 -0.15 -1.36 -6.14
C PRO A 12 -0.40 0.09 -6.53
N ARG A 13 -0.18 0.41 -7.81
CA ARG A 13 -0.27 1.77 -8.31
C ARG A 13 -1.66 2.39 -8.13
N THR A 14 -2.71 1.62 -8.41
CA THR A 14 -4.10 2.07 -8.30
C THR A 14 -4.46 2.46 -6.87
N PHE A 15 -4.02 1.68 -5.88
CA PHE A 15 -4.28 1.94 -4.48
C PHE A 15 -3.58 3.21 -3.99
N LEU A 16 -2.30 3.39 -4.33
CA LEU A 16 -1.58 4.60 -3.92
C LEU A 16 -2.11 5.86 -4.61
N ILE A 17 -2.53 5.77 -5.88
CA ILE A 17 -3.14 6.90 -6.59
C ILE A 17 -4.46 7.28 -5.91
N ASP A 18 -5.35 6.32 -5.65
CA ASP A 18 -6.62 6.58 -4.96
C ASP A 18 -6.41 7.23 -3.58
N HIS A 19 -5.39 6.80 -2.84
CA HIS A 19 -5.01 7.39 -1.57
C HIS A 19 -4.49 8.83 -1.71
N MET A 20 -3.65 9.09 -2.73
CA MET A 20 -3.12 10.42 -3.03
C MET A 20 -4.19 11.38 -3.58
N GLU A 21 -5.16 10.88 -4.36
CA GLU A 21 -6.28 11.67 -4.88
C GLU A 21 -7.22 12.16 -3.77
N ARG A 22 -7.22 11.47 -2.61
CA ARG A 22 -7.88 11.90 -1.38
C ARG A 22 -7.05 12.90 -0.54
N ASP A 23 -5.92 13.38 -1.06
CA ASP A 23 -4.99 14.29 -0.38
C ASP A 23 -4.45 13.74 0.96
N LEU A 24 -4.39 12.41 1.09
CA LEU A 24 -3.91 11.74 2.30
C LEU A 24 -2.38 11.66 2.34
N PRO A 25 -1.77 11.54 3.54
CA PRO A 25 -0.33 11.39 3.67
C PRO A 25 0.17 10.10 3.01
N ALA A 26 0.80 10.24 1.84
CA ALA A 26 1.41 9.13 1.13
C ALA A 26 2.93 9.05 1.35
N PRO A 27 3.50 7.84 1.48
CA PRO A 27 4.94 7.65 1.61
C PRO A 27 5.69 8.05 0.33
N GLU A 28 6.97 8.35 0.46
CA GLU A 28 7.81 8.75 -0.66
C GLU A 28 7.96 7.61 -1.70
N ILE A 29 7.65 7.92 -2.96
CA ILE A 29 7.81 7.01 -4.09
C ILE A 29 9.26 7.06 -4.56
N ILE A 30 10.04 6.04 -4.23
CA ILE A 30 11.44 5.91 -4.68
C ILE A 30 11.50 5.49 -6.15
N ARG A 31 10.63 4.58 -6.55
CA ARG A 31 10.58 4.05 -7.91
C ARG A 31 9.16 3.71 -8.31
N SER A 32 8.88 3.77 -9.60
CA SER A 32 7.60 3.34 -10.18
C SER A 32 7.80 2.35 -11.32
N THR A 33 6.77 1.55 -11.55
CA THR A 33 6.59 0.71 -12.73
C THR A 33 5.18 0.95 -13.28
N LYS A 34 4.82 0.29 -14.39
CA LYS A 34 3.48 0.43 -14.98
C LYS A 34 2.35 0.13 -13.99
N SER A 35 2.56 -0.82 -13.06
CA SER A 35 1.51 -1.33 -12.16
C SER A 35 1.81 -1.18 -10.66
N HIS A 36 3.03 -0.80 -10.28
CA HIS A 36 3.42 -0.72 -8.86
C HIS A 36 4.30 0.51 -8.58
N TYR A 37 4.18 1.04 -7.38
CA TYR A 37 5.14 1.95 -6.75
C TYR A 37 6.01 1.22 -5.74
N PHE A 38 7.21 1.75 -5.53
CA PHE A 38 8.16 1.27 -4.55
C PHE A 38 8.39 2.39 -3.55
N VAL A 39 8.07 2.12 -2.29
CA VAL A 39 8.12 3.09 -1.19
C VAL A 39 8.98 2.53 -0.06
N ARG A 40 9.45 3.41 0.83
CA ARG A 40 10.18 3.00 2.03
C ARG A 40 9.20 2.45 3.07
N PRO A 41 9.45 1.26 3.65
CA PRO A 41 8.65 0.73 4.74
C PRO A 41 8.77 1.58 6.00
N ASP A 42 9.90 2.28 6.17
CA ASP A 42 10.22 3.11 7.34
C ASP A 42 9.64 4.53 7.24
N ASP A 43 8.88 4.85 6.19
CA ASP A 43 8.25 6.16 6.04
C ASP A 43 7.12 6.33 7.09
N PRO A 44 7.09 7.41 7.88
CA PRO A 44 6.03 7.62 8.87
C PRO A 44 4.62 7.68 8.26
N LYS A 45 4.51 8.06 6.98
CA LYS A 45 3.22 8.10 6.26
C LYS A 45 2.76 6.71 5.82
N MET A 46 3.60 5.69 5.95
CA MET A 46 3.24 4.32 5.66
C MET A 46 2.15 3.78 6.60
N GLU A 47 2.06 4.31 7.82
CA GLU A 47 1.01 3.91 8.77
C GLU A 47 -0.40 4.29 8.30
N GLU A 48 -0.56 5.49 7.73
CA GLU A 48 -1.83 5.96 7.16
C GLU A 48 -2.25 5.08 5.97
N LEU A 49 -1.30 4.83 5.05
CA LEU A 49 -1.52 3.94 3.91
C LEU A 49 -1.88 2.51 4.35
N LEU A 50 -1.27 2.02 5.43
CA LEU A 50 -1.55 0.72 6.01
C LEU A 50 -2.92 0.66 6.69
N SER A 51 -3.32 1.72 7.39
CA SER A 51 -4.62 1.83 8.04
C SER A 51 -5.73 1.73 7.00
N ASP A 52 -5.60 2.51 5.93
CA ASP A 52 -6.51 2.53 4.79
C ASP A 52 -6.53 1.17 4.06
N ALA A 53 -5.37 0.53 3.90
CA ALA A 53 -5.29 -0.81 3.32
C ALA A 53 -5.99 -1.87 4.19
N ARG A 54 -5.96 -1.74 5.51
CA ARG A 54 -6.70 -2.64 6.41
C ARG A 54 -8.19 -2.42 6.29
N HIS A 55 -8.63 -1.16 6.24
CA HIS A 55 -10.03 -0.80 6.04
C HIS A 55 -10.56 -1.39 4.73
N TYR A 56 -9.90 -1.14 3.61
CA TYR A 56 -10.32 -1.67 2.31
C TYR A 56 -10.16 -3.19 2.16
N ALA A 57 -9.20 -3.80 2.85
CA ALA A 57 -9.06 -5.25 2.87
C ALA A 57 -10.18 -5.95 3.64
N ASP A 58 -10.87 -5.24 4.54
CA ASP A 58 -12.00 -5.76 5.28
C ASP A 58 -13.15 -6.14 4.32
N SER A 59 -13.74 -7.32 4.56
CA SER A 59 -14.90 -7.80 3.83
C SER A 59 -16.17 -7.02 4.16
N THR A 60 -16.21 -6.33 5.31
CA THR A 60 -17.34 -5.48 5.71
C THR A 60 -17.27 -4.07 5.15
N ALA A 61 -16.13 -3.63 4.60
CA ALA A 61 -16.00 -2.33 3.98
C ALA A 61 -16.86 -2.27 2.70
N THR A 62 -18.00 -1.57 2.75
CA THR A 62 -18.91 -1.42 1.60
C THR A 62 -18.56 -0.25 0.70
N ASP A 63 -17.67 0.61 1.17
CA ASP A 63 -17.21 1.88 0.58
C ASP A 63 -15.96 1.74 -0.31
N CYS A 64 -15.62 0.51 -0.71
CA CYS A 64 -14.42 0.20 -1.47
C CYS A 64 -14.74 -0.61 -2.73
N GLU A 65 -14.20 -0.17 -3.88
CA GLU A 65 -14.28 -0.93 -5.12
C GLU A 65 -13.57 -2.29 -5.00
N PRO A 66 -14.08 -3.36 -5.62
CA PRO A 66 -13.48 -4.69 -5.54
C PRO A 66 -12.00 -4.73 -5.98
N SER A 67 -11.62 -3.89 -6.95
CA SER A 67 -10.25 -3.75 -7.45
C SER A 67 -9.31 -3.14 -6.40
N LEU A 68 -9.77 -2.13 -5.67
CA LEU A 68 -9.03 -1.50 -4.57
C LEU A 68 -8.88 -2.45 -3.38
N ARG A 69 -9.91 -3.25 -3.06
CA ARG A 69 -9.81 -4.31 -2.04
C ARG A 69 -8.71 -5.31 -2.36
N LEU A 70 -8.63 -5.78 -3.62
CA LEU A 70 -7.56 -6.69 -4.05
C LEU A 70 -6.18 -6.04 -3.94
N ALA A 71 -6.08 -4.77 -4.31
CA ALA A 71 -4.84 -4.01 -4.19
C ALA A 71 -4.41 -3.82 -2.72
N ALA A 72 -5.35 -3.47 -1.83
CA ALA A 72 -5.11 -3.34 -0.41
C ALA A 72 -4.59 -4.66 0.22
N ARG A 73 -5.20 -5.79 -0.13
CA ARG A 73 -4.74 -7.13 0.30
C ARG A 73 -3.35 -7.46 -0.24
N ALA A 74 -3.05 -7.08 -1.49
CA ALA A 74 -1.73 -7.27 -2.08
C ALA A 74 -0.65 -6.45 -1.37
N LEU A 75 -0.96 -5.22 -0.96
CA LEU A 75 -0.07 -4.37 -0.16
C LEU A 75 0.21 -5.01 1.22
N LEU A 76 -0.83 -5.41 1.94
CA LEU A 76 -0.71 -6.07 3.24
C LEU A 76 0.12 -7.36 3.17
N SER A 77 -0.08 -8.15 2.12
CA SER A 77 0.72 -9.35 1.83
C SER A 77 2.19 -9.01 1.54
N ALA A 78 2.47 -7.97 0.74
CA ALA A 78 3.83 -7.52 0.46
C ALA A 78 4.59 -7.05 1.70
N LEU A 79 3.87 -6.58 2.72
CA LEU A 79 4.42 -6.14 4.01
C LEU A 79 4.56 -7.27 5.04
N GLY A 80 4.19 -8.50 4.69
CA GLY A 80 4.17 -9.62 5.64
C GLY A 80 3.16 -9.41 6.76
N LYS A 81 2.15 -8.56 6.55
CA LYS A 81 1.03 -8.31 7.48
C LYS A 81 -0.26 -8.84 6.86
N PRO A 82 -0.37 -10.15 6.60
CA PRO A 82 -1.55 -10.70 5.94
C PRO A 82 -2.81 -10.36 6.74
N TRP A 83 -3.86 -9.93 6.03
CA TRP A 83 -5.17 -9.73 6.64
C TRP A 83 -5.68 -11.07 7.18
N LEU A 84 -5.93 -11.13 8.49
CA LEU A 84 -6.37 -12.33 9.23
C LEU A 84 -7.89 -12.42 9.42
N GLY A 85 -8.65 -11.42 8.93
CA GLY A 85 -10.11 -11.45 8.97
C GLY A 85 -10.62 -12.61 8.12
N ARG A 86 -11.67 -13.28 8.58
CA ARG A 86 -12.30 -14.41 7.90
C ARG A 86 -13.76 -14.09 7.70
#